data_AF-A0A956SG72-F1
#
_entry.id   AF-A0A956SG72-F1
#
_cell.length_a   1.000
_cell.length_b   1.000
_cell.length_c   1.000
_cell.angle_alpha   90.00
_cell.angle_beta   90.00
_cell.angle_gamma   90.00
#
_symmetry.space_group_name_H-M   'P 1'
#
loop_
_entity.id
_entity.type
_entity.pdbx_description
1 polymer ?
#
loop_
_entity_poly.entity_id
_entity_poly.type
_entity_poly.pdbx_seq_one_letter_code
_entity_poly.pdbx_strand_id
1 'polypeptide(L)'
;TVDNHAIMPEQCCPSPTHGYPGALGIAISDEDAGDMGKIREAIHAKVDAAGNSGRMGAWPVSVGMVAIDALTEHAIAVVNGTAEITDQATVQAELQKAADASVTVLPFEGKPNYYMFLIDSVIF
;
A
#
# COMPACT_ATOMS: atom_id res chain seq x y z
N THR A 1 -5.29 3.06 -21.52
CA THR A 1 -5.82 1.77 -21.03
C THR A 1 -4.82 0.68 -21.37
N VAL A 2 -4.91 -0.47 -20.69
CA VAL A 2 -4.05 -1.64 -20.97
C VAL A 2 -4.11 -2.02 -22.46
N ASP A 3 -5.30 -2.03 -23.05
CA ASP A 3 -5.51 -2.31 -24.49
C ASP A 3 -4.77 -1.36 -25.45
N ASN A 4 -4.47 -0.14 -25.00
CA ASN A 4 -3.80 0.88 -25.80
C ASN A 4 -2.34 1.10 -25.37
N HIS A 5 -1.80 0.23 -24.52
CA HIS A 5 -0.44 0.31 -23.97
C HIS A 5 -0.08 1.64 -23.29
N ALA A 6 -1.08 2.33 -22.73
CA ALA A 6 -0.86 3.56 -21.98
C ALA A 6 -0.14 3.29 -20.65
N ILE A 7 0.58 4.29 -20.15
CA ILE A 7 1.19 4.23 -18.81
C ILE A 7 0.16 4.72 -17.79
N MET A 8 -0.04 3.93 -16.74
CA MET A 8 -0.81 4.29 -15.56
C MET A 8 0.11 4.19 -14.34
N PRO A 9 0.81 5.28 -13.98
CA PRO A 9 1.83 5.22 -12.93
C PRO A 9 1.20 4.95 -11.56
N GLU A 10 0.08 5.60 -11.24
CA GLU A 10 -0.65 5.43 -10.00
C GLU A 10 -2.14 5.79 -10.18
N GLN A 11 -2.95 5.39 -9.21
CA GLN A 11 -4.38 5.68 -9.12
C GLN A 11 -4.61 6.87 -8.18
N CYS A 12 -5.82 7.44 -8.17
CA CYS A 12 -6.14 8.56 -7.25
C CYS A 12 -5.99 8.18 -5.76
N CYS A 13 -6.25 6.91 -5.44
CA CYS A 13 -5.97 6.31 -4.14
C CYS A 13 -5.30 4.95 -4.42
N PRO A 14 -3.96 4.90 -4.50
CA PRO A 14 -3.25 3.70 -4.96
C PRO A 14 -3.56 2.49 -4.07
N SER A 15 -4.12 1.43 -4.66
CA SER A 15 -4.19 0.11 -4.03
C SER A 15 -4.43 -0.99 -5.06
N PRO A 16 -4.03 -2.25 -4.77
CA PRO A 16 -4.31 -3.36 -5.69
C PRO A 16 -5.80 -3.62 -5.89
N THR A 17 -6.63 -3.30 -4.89
CA THR A 17 -8.08 -3.52 -4.93
C THR A 17 -8.86 -2.40 -5.62
N HIS A 18 -8.26 -1.22 -5.78
CA HIS A 18 -8.94 -0.08 -6.37
C HIS A 18 -8.99 -0.26 -7.90
N GLY A 19 -10.12 -0.68 -8.47
CA GLY A 19 -10.34 -0.70 -9.93
C GLY A 19 -9.61 -1.79 -10.74
N TYR A 20 -8.40 -2.22 -10.35
CA TYR A 20 -7.64 -3.23 -11.09
C TYR A 20 -8.40 -4.56 -11.27
N PRO A 21 -9.02 -5.16 -10.24
CA PRO A 21 -9.69 -6.45 -10.42
C PRO A 21 -10.84 -6.39 -11.43
N GLY A 22 -11.64 -5.33 -11.38
CA GLY A 22 -12.72 -5.09 -12.33
C GLY A 22 -12.22 -4.81 -13.74
N ALA A 23 -11.19 -3.98 -13.88
CA ALA A 23 -10.63 -3.60 -15.19
C ALA A 23 -9.93 -4.77 -15.91
N LEU A 24 -9.32 -5.69 -15.16
CA LEU A 24 -8.56 -6.83 -15.69
C LEU A 24 -9.35 -8.15 -15.71
N GLY A 25 -10.61 -8.13 -15.26
CA GLY A 25 -11.44 -9.32 -15.15
C GLY A 25 -10.84 -10.37 -14.22
N ILE A 26 -10.32 -9.94 -13.07
CA ILE A 26 -9.81 -10.81 -12.00
C ILE A 26 -10.96 -11.08 -11.03
N ALA A 27 -11.28 -12.36 -10.86
CA ALA A 27 -12.17 -12.81 -9.80
C ALA A 27 -11.34 -13.03 -8.54
N ILE A 28 -11.68 -12.33 -7.46
CA ILE A 28 -11.10 -12.54 -6.13
C ILE A 28 -12.06 -13.46 -5.38
N SER A 29 -11.54 -14.60 -4.90
CA SER A 29 -12.34 -15.51 -4.09
C SER A 29 -12.59 -14.93 -2.70
N ASP A 30 -13.61 -15.41 -1.98
CA ASP A 30 -13.84 -14.99 -0.60
C ASP A 30 -12.65 -15.36 0.33
N GLU A 31 -11.90 -16.43 0.00
CA GLU A 31 -10.71 -16.84 0.74
C GLU A 31 -9.51 -15.90 0.51
N ASP A 32 -9.40 -15.35 -0.70
CA ASP A 32 -8.32 -14.43 -1.07
C ASP A 32 -8.70 -12.95 -0.80
N ALA A 33 -9.92 -12.70 -0.33
CA ALA A 33 -10.38 -11.36 0.00
C ALA A 33 -9.54 -10.76 1.14
N GLY A 34 -8.79 -9.71 0.82
CA GLY A 34 -7.88 -9.06 1.78
C GLY A 34 -6.43 -9.54 1.70
N ASP A 35 -6.14 -10.62 0.97
CA ASP A 35 -4.77 -11.04 0.69
C ASP A 35 -4.18 -10.19 -0.44
N MET A 36 -3.54 -9.08 -0.06
CA MET A 36 -2.95 -8.16 -1.04
C MET A 36 -1.81 -8.81 -1.84
N GLY A 37 -1.12 -9.81 -1.30
CA GLY A 37 -0.07 -10.54 -2.02
C GLY A 37 -0.64 -11.27 -3.24
N LYS A 38 -1.64 -12.13 -3.00
CA LYS A 38 -2.33 -12.87 -4.07
C LYS A 38 -3.01 -11.95 -5.08
N ILE A 39 -3.64 -10.86 -4.61
CA ILE A 39 -4.28 -9.89 -5.50
C ILE A 39 -3.24 -9.24 -6.42
N ARG A 40 -2.07 -8.84 -5.89
CA ARG A 40 -0.99 -8.28 -6.70
C ARG A 40 -0.45 -9.29 -7.71
N GLU A 41 -0.26 -10.55 -7.34
CA GLU A 41 0.17 -11.60 -8.25
C GLU A 41 -0.82 -11.79 -9.41
N ALA A 42 -2.12 -11.80 -9.12
CA ALA A 42 -3.15 -11.91 -10.14
C ALA A 42 -3.16 -10.69 -11.09
N ILE A 43 -2.89 -9.48 -10.57
CA ILE A 43 -2.77 -8.26 -11.38
C ILE A 43 -1.53 -8.35 -12.28
N HIS A 44 -0.37 -8.70 -11.73
CA HIS A 44 0.88 -8.84 -12.48
C HIS A 44 0.70 -9.83 -13.65
N ALA A 45 0.10 -10.99 -13.38
CA ALA A 45 -0.16 -11.99 -14.42
C ALA A 45 -1.06 -11.47 -15.57
N LYS A 46 -2.07 -10.65 -15.26
CA LYS A 46 -2.96 -10.04 -16.27
C LYS A 46 -2.26 -8.93 -17.05
N VAL A 47 -1.46 -8.10 -16.38
CA VAL A 47 -0.67 -7.03 -17.01
C VAL A 47 0.38 -7.62 -17.96
N ASP A 48 1.08 -8.67 -17.52
CA ASP A 48 2.04 -9.43 -18.35
C ASP A 48 1.36 -10.06 -19.56
N ALA A 49 0.24 -10.76 -19.36
CA ALA A 49 -0.49 -11.39 -20.44
C ALA A 49 -1.00 -10.39 -21.51
N ALA A 50 -1.21 -9.14 -21.11
CA ALA A 50 -1.59 -8.05 -22.00
C ALA A 50 -0.39 -7.29 -22.60
N GLY A 51 0.86 -7.73 -22.35
CA GLY A 51 2.07 -7.08 -22.86
C GLY A 51 2.30 -5.67 -22.30
N ASN A 52 1.91 -5.44 -21.04
CA ASN A 52 1.96 -4.13 -20.38
C ASN A 52 2.88 -4.07 -19.16
N SER A 53 3.74 -5.08 -18.96
CA SER A 53 4.69 -5.09 -17.85
C SER A 53 5.51 -3.80 -17.78
N GLY A 54 5.65 -3.24 -16.59
CA GLY A 54 6.36 -1.99 -16.34
C GLY A 54 5.57 -0.72 -16.64
N ARG A 55 4.27 -0.81 -16.99
CA ARG A 55 3.43 0.34 -17.37
C ARG A 55 2.32 0.64 -16.39
N MET A 56 2.08 -0.25 -15.42
CA MET A 56 0.99 -0.16 -14.47
C MET A 56 1.55 -0.13 -13.06
N GLY A 57 1.17 0.87 -12.26
CA GLY A 57 1.63 0.99 -10.88
C GLY A 57 0.51 1.17 -9.87
N ALA A 58 0.83 0.86 -8.62
CA ALA A 58 -0.01 1.07 -7.45
C ALA A 58 0.86 1.11 -6.20
N TRP A 59 0.25 1.27 -5.02
CA TRP A 59 0.90 0.86 -3.77
C TRP A 59 0.67 -0.63 -3.51
N PRO A 60 1.53 -1.29 -2.72
CA PRO A 60 1.39 -2.71 -2.42
C PRO A 60 0.11 -3.00 -1.62
N VAL A 61 -0.36 -2.05 -0.83
CA VAL A 61 -1.51 -2.17 0.09
C VAL A 61 -2.23 -0.83 0.11
N SER A 62 -3.54 -0.83 0.40
CA SER A 62 -4.29 0.43 0.56
C SER A 62 -3.83 1.23 1.78
N VAL A 63 -3.85 2.56 1.67
CA VAL A 63 -3.50 3.47 2.78
C VAL A 63 -4.29 3.19 4.05
N GLY A 64 -5.56 2.81 3.92
CA GLY A 64 -6.43 2.52 5.06
C GLY A 64 -5.99 1.27 5.83
N MET A 65 -5.65 0.19 5.12
CA MET A 65 -5.15 -1.04 5.76
C MET A 65 -3.81 -0.80 6.44
N VAL A 66 -2.87 -0.13 5.75
CA VAL A 66 -1.55 0.19 6.30
C VAL A 66 -1.67 1.06 7.55
N ALA A 67 -2.48 2.12 7.51
CA ALA A 67 -2.64 3.03 8.64
C ALA A 67 -3.32 2.35 9.84
N ILE A 68 -4.35 1.52 9.62
CA ILE A 68 -5.04 0.83 10.72
C ILE A 68 -4.09 -0.13 11.42
N ASP A 69 -3.36 -0.96 10.67
CA ASP A 69 -2.43 -1.94 11.23
C ASP A 69 -1.28 -1.25 11.98
N ALA A 70 -0.56 -0.36 11.29
CA ALA A 70 0.61 0.29 11.85
C ALA A 70 0.32 1.16 13.08
N LEU A 71 -0.78 1.94 13.05
CA LEU A 71 -1.13 2.81 14.17
C LEU A 71 -1.71 2.03 15.36
N THR A 72 -2.29 0.86 15.11
CA THR A 72 -2.71 -0.05 16.19
C THR A 72 -1.48 -0.62 16.91
N GLU A 73 -0.50 -1.12 16.18
CA GLU A 73 0.75 -1.63 16.75
C GLU A 73 1.53 -0.53 17.48
N HIS A 74 1.61 0.68 16.92
CA HIS A 74 2.21 1.84 17.61
C HIS A 74 1.48 2.16 18.92
N ALA A 75 0.14 2.16 18.92
CA ALA A 75 -0.63 2.40 20.14
C ALA A 75 -0.38 1.31 21.20
N ILE A 76 -0.25 0.05 20.80
CA ILE A 76 0.11 -1.06 21.71
C ILE A 76 1.51 -0.83 22.30
N ALA A 77 2.50 -0.45 21.48
CA ALA A 77 3.85 -0.15 21.93
C ALA A 77 3.88 1.01 22.95
N VAL A 78 3.08 2.06 22.73
CA VAL A 78 2.94 3.19 23.67
C VAL A 78 2.34 2.73 25.00
N VAL A 79 1.26 1.94 24.97
CA VAL A 79 0.61 1.42 26.19
C VAL A 79 1.55 0.52 26.99
N ASN A 80 2.39 -0.26 26.31
CA ASN A 80 3.38 -1.13 26.95
C ASN A 80 4.65 -0.38 27.41
N GLY A 81 4.75 0.93 27.14
CA GLY A 81 5.91 1.75 27.52
C GLY A 81 7.17 1.46 26.71
N THR A 82 7.03 0.88 25.51
CA THR A 82 8.16 0.57 24.61
C THR A 82 8.34 1.60 23.50
N ALA A 83 7.42 2.57 23.37
CA ALA A 83 7.53 3.70 22.44
C ALA A 83 6.84 4.94 23.01
N GLU A 84 7.24 6.12 22.56
CA GLU A 84 6.55 7.38 22.85
C GLU A 84 5.46 7.64 21.81
N ILE A 85 4.38 8.36 22.18
CA ILE A 85 3.27 8.64 21.26
C ILE A 85 3.73 9.40 19.99
N THR A 86 4.80 10.20 20.11
CA THR A 86 5.42 10.96 19.02
C THR A 86 6.69 10.33 18.46
N ASP A 87 6.94 9.05 18.73
CA ASP A 87 8.10 8.34 18.19
C ASP A 87 7.90 8.04 16.70
N GLN A 88 8.39 8.96 15.86
CA GLN A 88 8.35 8.83 14.41
C GLN A 88 9.05 7.56 13.91
N ALA A 89 10.12 7.10 14.58
CA ALA A 89 10.87 5.94 14.11
C ALA A 89 10.04 4.66 14.27
N THR A 90 9.35 4.50 15.40
CA THR A 90 8.42 3.39 15.62
C THR A 90 7.23 3.46 14.66
N VAL A 91 6.65 4.65 14.45
CA VAL A 91 5.58 4.85 13.45
C VAL A 91 6.04 4.43 12.05
N GLN A 92 7.23 4.87 11.62
CA GLN A 92 7.77 4.51 10.31
C GLN A 92 8.04 3.00 10.20
N ALA A 93 8.57 2.37 11.25
CA ALA A 93 8.84 0.94 11.26
C ALA A 93 7.55 0.11 11.10
N GLU A 94 6.50 0.44 11.86
CA GLU A 94 5.20 -0.26 11.74
C GLU A 94 4.52 0.01 10.40
N LEU A 95 4.62 1.24 9.84
CA LEU A 95 4.11 1.52 8.50
C LEU A 95 4.81 0.69 7.42
N GLN A 96 6.14 0.54 7.49
CA GLN A 96 6.91 -0.29 6.56
C GLN A 96 6.53 -1.76 6.66
N LYS A 97 6.35 -2.26 7.88
CA LYS A 97 5.92 -3.64 8.14
C LYS A 97 4.52 -3.90 7.61
N ALA A 98 3.56 -3.01 7.85
CA ALA A 98 2.18 -3.14 7.37
C ALA A 98 2.07 -3.00 5.84
N ALA A 99 2.95 -2.20 5.23
CA ALA A 99 2.99 -2.03 3.78
C ALA A 99 3.77 -3.12 3.04
N ASP A 100 4.65 -3.86 3.75
CA ASP A 100 5.69 -4.72 3.16
C ASP A 100 6.51 -3.98 2.08
N ALA A 101 6.85 -2.72 2.37
CA ALA A 101 7.54 -1.81 1.46
C ALA A 101 8.23 -0.67 2.23
N SER A 102 9.15 0.03 1.57
CA SER A 102 9.72 1.26 2.15
C SER A 102 8.63 2.32 2.29
N VAL A 103 8.70 3.07 3.40
CA VAL A 103 7.79 4.18 3.68
C VAL A 103 8.62 5.37 4.10
N THR A 104 8.42 6.49 3.41
CA THR A 104 8.97 7.78 3.83
C THR A 104 7.96 8.45 4.76
N VAL A 105 8.38 8.86 5.96
CA VAL A 105 7.55 9.57 6.93
C VAL A 105 8.12 10.97 7.17
N LEU A 106 7.28 11.99 7.06
CA LEU A 106 7.64 13.39 7.21
C LEU A 106 6.71 14.05 8.24
N PRO A 107 7.25 14.63 9.34
CA PRO A 107 6.42 15.38 10.28
C PRO A 107 5.96 16.70 9.66
N PHE A 108 4.74 17.12 10.03
CA PHE A 108 4.23 18.43 9.68
C PHE A 108 4.89 19.50 10.55
N GLU A 109 5.28 20.61 9.94
CA GLU A 109 5.99 21.69 10.64
C GLU A 109 5.18 22.21 11.84
N GLY A 110 5.83 22.25 13.01
CA GLY A 110 5.20 22.67 14.26
C GLY A 110 4.19 21.68 14.86
N LYS A 111 4.04 20.48 14.28
CA LYS A 111 3.16 19.41 14.79
C LYS A 111 3.91 18.07 14.83
N PRO A 112 4.67 17.80 15.91
CA PRO A 112 5.53 16.61 16.00
C PRO A 112 4.78 15.27 16.02
N ASN A 113 3.46 15.30 16.16
CA ASN A 113 2.55 14.16 16.19
C ASN A 113 1.68 14.03 14.93
N TYR A 114 1.98 14.80 13.88
CA TYR A 114 1.24 14.78 12.63
C TYR A 114 2.20 14.43 11.51
N TYR A 115 1.95 13.33 10.81
CA TYR A 115 2.86 12.83 9.79
C TYR A 115 2.17 12.74 8.42
N MET A 116 2.93 13.09 7.38
CA MET A 116 2.68 12.66 6.01
C MET A 116 3.53 11.42 5.75
N PHE A 117 2.99 10.43 5.05
CA PHE A 117 3.79 9.28 4.63
C PHE A 117 3.53 8.91 3.18
N LEU A 118 4.56 8.37 2.53
CA LEU A 118 4.55 7.89 1.15
C LEU A 118 5.09 6.46 1.12
N ILE A 119 4.36 5.55 0.49
CA ILE A 119 4.74 4.14 0.33
C ILE A 119 5.36 3.98 -1.05
N ASP A 120 6.45 3.22 -1.16
CA ASP A 120 7.03 2.87 -2.46
C ASP A 120 6.00 2.13 -3.33
N SER A 121 5.94 2.50 -4.61
CA SER A 121 5.01 1.90 -5.55
C SER A 121 5.44 0.47 -5.92
N VAL A 122 4.47 -0.42 -6.10
CA VAL A 122 4.63 -1.65 -6.87
C VAL A 122 4.40 -1.34 -8.34
N ILE A 123 5.27 -1.87 -9.20
CA ILE A 123 5.14 -1.80 -10.66
C ILE A 123 4.81 -3.20 -11.16
N PHE A 124 3.69 -3.31 -11.86
CA PHE A 124 3.22 -4.52 -12.54
C PHE A 124 3.66 -4.51 -14.01
#